data_AF-A0A808FN71-F1
#
_entry.id   AF-A0A808FN71-F1
#
_cell.length_a   1.000
_cell.length_b   1.000
_cell.length_c   1.000
_cell.angle_alpha   90.00
_cell.angle_beta   90.00
_cell.angle_gamma   90.00
#
_symmetry.space_group_name_H-M   'P 1'
#
loop_
_entity.id
_entity.type
_entity.pdbx_description
1 polymer ?
#
loop_
_entity_poly.entity_id
_entity_poly.type
_entity_poly.pdbx_seq_one_letter_code
_entity_poly.pdbx_strand_id
1 'polypeptide(L)'
;MKLEPELRDTFMAEAAADDRPAAQVVRELMRDYITRRREAREYDEFVRRKVEVARKQRDAGLHFSNEEVEADAAARRVDLLRRAGEAGL
;
A
#
# COMPACT_ATOMS: atom_id res chain seq x y z
N MET A 1 -4.21 -29.76 -3.24
CA MET A 1 -5.32 -28.82 -3.54
C MET A 1 -6.26 -29.50 -4.52
N LYS A 2 -7.58 -29.46 -4.30
CA LYS A 2 -8.55 -30.00 -5.26
C LYS A 2 -9.15 -28.83 -6.02
N LEU A 3 -8.97 -28.81 -7.34
CA LEU A 3 -9.68 -27.92 -8.25
C LEU A 3 -10.91 -28.63 -8.78
N GLU A 4 -11.98 -27.88 -8.95
CA GLU A 4 -13.12 -28.33 -9.74
C GLU A 4 -12.63 -28.59 -11.18
N PRO A 5 -13.02 -29.73 -11.80
CA PRO A 5 -12.55 -30.10 -13.14
C PRO A 5 -12.77 -28.99 -14.18
N GLU A 6 -13.93 -28.34 -14.15
CA GLU A 6 -14.33 -27.29 -15.07
C GLU A 6 -13.42 -26.06 -14.94
N LEU A 7 -13.07 -25.68 -13.70
CA LEU A 7 -12.17 -24.57 -13.43
C LEU A 7 -10.73 -24.87 -13.89
N ARG A 8 -10.27 -26.12 -13.69
CA ARG A 8 -8.96 -26.55 -14.18
C ARG A 8 -8.90 -26.49 -15.70
N ASP A 9 -9.90 -27.04 -16.38
CA ASP A 9 -9.90 -27.14 -17.84
C ASP A 9 -9.99 -25.75 -18.49
N THR A 10 -10.82 -24.86 -17.94
CA THR A 10 -10.87 -23.45 -18.34
C THR A 10 -9.51 -22.76 -18.15
N PHE A 11 -8.88 -22.92 -16.98
CA PHE A 11 -7.57 -22.32 -16.70
C PHE A 11 -6.48 -22.81 -17.67
N MET A 12 -6.49 -24.10 -18.01
CA MET A 12 -5.54 -24.67 -18.97
C MET A 12 -5.76 -24.11 -20.39
N ALA A 13 -7.02 -23.96 -20.81
CA ALA A 13 -7.36 -23.39 -22.12
C ALA A 13 -6.91 -21.93 -22.26
N GLU A 14 -7.18 -21.10 -21.24
CA GLU A 14 -6.75 -19.70 -21.23
C GLU A 14 -5.22 -19.56 -21.19
N ALA A 15 -4.54 -20.34 -20.34
CA ALA A 15 -3.07 -20.32 -20.30
C ALA A 15 -2.45 -20.75 -21.64
N ALA A 16 -3.06 -21.71 -22.33
CA ALA A 16 -2.63 -22.13 -23.66
C ALA A 16 -2.90 -21.06 -24.73
N ALA A 17 -4.04 -20.36 -24.67
CA ALA A 17 -4.35 -19.25 -25.57
C ALA A 17 -3.36 -18.08 -25.45
N ASP A 18 -2.81 -17.90 -24.24
CA ASP A 18 -1.73 -16.93 -23.98
C ASP A 18 -0.32 -17.45 -24.31
N ASP A 19 -0.17 -18.69 -24.82
CA ASP A 19 1.12 -19.38 -25.03
C ASP A 19 1.97 -19.51 -23.74
N ARG A 20 1.31 -19.58 -22.58
CA ARG A 20 1.97 -19.64 -21.27
C ARG A 20 1.83 -21.01 -20.62
N PRO A 21 2.90 -21.55 -20.00
CA PRO A 21 2.77 -22.74 -19.19
C PRO A 21 1.84 -22.49 -17.99
N ALA A 22 0.74 -23.24 -17.88
CA ALA A 22 -0.22 -23.13 -16.78
C ALA A 22 0.46 -23.17 -15.38
N ALA A 23 1.47 -24.03 -15.20
CA ALA A 23 2.23 -24.13 -13.97
C ALA A 23 3.05 -22.87 -13.64
N GLN A 24 3.42 -22.07 -14.64
CA GLN A 24 4.04 -20.76 -14.42
C GLN A 24 3.01 -19.76 -13.90
N VAL A 25 1.85 -19.67 -14.54
CA VAL A 25 0.75 -18.78 -14.13
C VAL A 25 0.33 -19.07 -12.68
N VAL A 26 0.17 -20.35 -12.31
CA VAL A 26 -0.14 -20.73 -10.91
C VAL A 26 0.93 -20.25 -9.94
N ARG A 27 2.21 -20.38 -10.27
CA ARG A 27 3.31 -19.94 -9.39
C ARG A 27 3.31 -18.42 -9.19
N GLU A 28 3.01 -17.65 -10.23
CA GLU A 28 2.88 -16.21 -10.14
C GLU A 28 1.67 -15.82 -9.26
N LEU A 29 0.50 -16.40 -9.52
CA LEU A 29 -0.70 -16.17 -8.72
C LEU A 29 -0.49 -16.52 -7.23
N MET A 30 0.21 -17.62 -6.94
CA MET A 30 0.55 -17.99 -5.57
C MET A 30 1.49 -16.97 -4.90
N ARG A 31 2.53 -16.49 -5.61
CA ARG A 31 3.43 -15.47 -5.08
C ARG A 31 2.68 -14.17 -4.81
N ASP A 32 1.88 -13.73 -5.76
CA ASP A 32 1.09 -12.51 -5.64
C ASP A 32 0.11 -12.59 -4.46
N TYR A 33 -0.57 -13.72 -4.31
CA TYR A 33 -1.45 -13.96 -3.17
C TYR A 33 -0.70 -13.87 -1.83
N ILE A 34 0.47 -14.51 -1.73
CA ILE A 34 1.29 -14.49 -0.51
C ILE A 34 1.78 -13.06 -0.22
N THR A 35 2.28 -12.35 -1.23
CA THR A 35 2.75 -10.97 -1.12
C THR A 35 1.64 -10.06 -0.64
N ARG A 36 0.50 -10.02 -1.33
CA ARG A 36 -0.67 -9.20 -0.95
C ARG A 36 -1.15 -9.54 0.47
N ARG A 37 -1.14 -10.82 0.86
CA ARG A 37 -1.56 -11.21 2.20
C ARG A 37 -0.56 -10.81 3.28
N ARG A 38 0.74 -10.77 2.97
CA ARG A 38 1.79 -10.23 3.87
C ARG A 38 1.64 -8.72 4.02
N GLU A 39 1.57 -7.99 2.92
CA GLU A 39 1.37 -6.54 2.89
C GLU A 39 0.12 -6.12 3.66
N ALA A 40 -1.00 -6.83 3.51
CA ALA A 40 -2.22 -6.55 4.27
C ALA A 40 -2.00 -6.67 5.79
N ARG A 41 -1.30 -7.73 6.26
CA ARG A 41 -1.02 -7.89 7.69
C ARG A 41 -0.04 -6.83 8.22
N GLU A 42 0.97 -6.49 7.42
CA GLU A 42 1.93 -5.43 7.76
C GLU A 42 1.24 -4.07 7.83
N TYR A 43 0.32 -3.79 6.90
CA TYR A 43 -0.49 -2.58 6.91
C TYR A 43 -1.41 -2.52 8.14
N ASP A 44 -2.08 -3.62 8.49
CA ASP A 44 -2.90 -3.70 9.71
C ASP A 44 -2.08 -3.41 10.97
N GLU A 45 -0.86 -3.96 11.07
CA GLU A 45 0.05 -3.68 12.17
C GLU A 45 0.51 -2.22 12.19
N PHE A 46 0.88 -1.68 11.03
CA PHE A 46 1.27 -0.28 10.89
C PHE A 46 0.16 0.66 11.35
N VAL A 47 -1.08 0.45 10.89
CA VAL A 47 -2.23 1.28 11.27
C VAL A 47 -2.51 1.16 12.77
N ARG A 48 -2.50 -0.06 13.32
CA ARG A 48 -2.68 -0.28 14.77
C ARG A 48 -1.67 0.54 15.57
N ARG A 49 -0.38 0.42 15.24
CA ARG A 49 0.71 1.14 15.92
C ARG A 49 0.57 2.65 15.77
N LYS A 50 0.24 3.14 14.58
CA LYS A 50 0.02 4.57 14.30
C LYS A 50 -1.10 5.13 15.17
N VAL A 51 -2.23 4.41 15.29
CA VAL A 51 -3.37 4.81 16.12
C VAL A 51 -3.01 4.82 17.60
N GLU A 52 -2.29 3.81 18.09
CA GLU A 52 -1.83 3.78 19.48
C GLU A 52 -0.94 4.97 19.83
N VAL A 53 0.01 5.31 18.95
CA VAL A 53 0.87 6.50 19.12
C VAL A 53 0.05 7.78 19.10
N ALA A 54 -0.85 7.94 18.13
CA ALA A 54 -1.68 9.13 18.00
C ALA A 54 -2.59 9.33 19.23
N ARG A 55 -3.15 8.25 19.79
CA ARG A 55 -3.95 8.31 21.03
C ARG A 55 -3.10 8.79 22.21
N LYS A 56 -1.90 8.25 22.38
CA LYS A 56 -0.96 8.70 23.44
C LYS A 56 -0.58 10.17 23.28
N GLN A 57 -0.32 10.62 22.05
CA GLN A 57 -0.02 12.03 21.76
C GLN A 57 -1.19 12.94 22.11
N ARG A 58 -2.40 12.59 21.68
CA ARG A 58 -3.62 13.32 22.01
C ARG A 58 -3.80 13.43 23.52
N ASP A 59 -3.69 12.32 24.24
CA ASP A 59 -3.88 12.26 25.69
C ASP A 59 -2.80 13.08 26.43
N ALA A 60 -1.60 13.21 25.86
CA ALA A 60 -0.52 14.07 26.34
C ALA A 60 -0.67 15.55 25.92
N GLY A 61 -1.75 15.94 25.24
CA GLY A 61 -1.95 17.30 24.75
C GLY A 61 -1.14 17.66 23.51
N LEU A 62 -0.48 16.69 22.86
CA LEU A 62 0.31 16.89 21.64
C LEU A 62 -0.58 16.87 20.39
N HIS A 63 -1.49 17.83 20.31
CA HIS A 63 -2.38 18.05 19.18
C HIS A 63 -2.44 19.54 18.86
N PHE A 64 -2.80 19.85 17.61
CA PHE A 64 -2.90 21.21 17.09
C PHE A 64 -4.27 21.43 16.50
N SER A 65 -4.71 22.69 16.44
CA SER A 65 -5.91 23.05 15.70
C SER A 65 -5.69 22.89 14.20
N ASN A 66 -6.79 22.82 13.45
CA ASN A 66 -6.70 22.76 11.99
C ASN A 66 -6.04 24.05 11.44
N GLU A 67 -6.36 25.20 12.02
CA GLU A 67 -5.82 26.49 11.63
C GLU A 67 -4.28 26.56 11.83
N GLU A 68 -3.78 26.05 12.95
CA GLU A 68 -2.34 25.97 13.22
C GLU A 68 -1.61 25.09 12.20
N VAL A 69 -2.20 23.92 11.88
CA VAL A 69 -1.64 22.98 10.91
C VAL A 69 -1.60 23.59 9.50
N GLU A 70 -2.69 24.23 9.07
CA GLU A 70 -2.76 24.86 7.74
C GLU A 70 -1.78 26.03 7.60
N ALA A 71 -1.63 26.86 8.64
CA ALA A 71 -0.66 27.95 8.63
C ALA A 71 0.78 27.43 8.48
N ASP A 72 1.15 26.41 9.27
CA ASP A 72 2.48 25.80 9.21
C ASP A 72 2.72 25.05 7.89
N ALA A 73 1.71 24.36 7.33
CA ALA A 73 1.80 23.73 6.03
C ALA A 73 1.97 24.75 4.89
N ALA A 74 1.26 25.88 4.94
CA ALA A 74 1.40 26.97 3.98
C ALA A 74 2.81 27.59 4.03
N ALA A 75 3.33 27.86 5.22
CA ALA A 75 4.68 28.38 5.42
C ALA A 75 5.74 27.41 4.86
N ARG A 76 5.62 26.10 5.16
CA ARG A 76 6.51 25.06 4.63
C ARG A 76 6.46 24.98 3.11
N ARG A 77 5.28 25.10 2.49
CA ARG A 77 5.13 25.09 1.03
C ARG A 77 5.88 26.26 0.38
N VAL A 78 5.79 27.46 0.94
CA VAL A 78 6.52 28.64 0.44
C VAL A 78 8.03 28.42 0.51
N ASP A 79 8.53 27.93 1.65
CA ASP A 79 9.97 27.65 1.81
C ASP A 79 10.46 26.56 0.85
N LEU A 80 9.68 25.48 0.66
CA LEU A 80 10.02 24.42 -0.29
C LEU A 80 10.09 24.93 -1.73
N LEU A 81 9.13 25.77 -2.15
CA LEU A 81 9.13 26.37 -3.48
C LEU A 81 10.31 27.31 -3.70
N ARG A 82 10.65 28.12 -2.68
CA ARG A 82 11.85 28.98 -2.73
C ARG A 82 13.11 28.13 -2.94
N ARG A 83 13.27 27.05 -2.17
CA ARG A 83 14.42 26.14 -2.29
C ARG A 83 14.47 25.42 -3.64
N ALA A 84 13.33 25.02 -4.19
CA ALA A 84 13.26 24.40 -5.51
C ALA A 84 13.75 25.38 -6.59
N GLY A 85 13.28 26.63 -6.56
CA GLY A 85 13.74 27.68 -7.47
C GLY A 85 15.24 28.00 -7.34
N GLU A 86 15.77 28.01 -6.11
CA GLU A 86 17.21 28.16 -5.85
C GLU A 86 18.04 26.97 -6.36
N ALA A 87 17.45 25.77 -6.36
CA ALA A 87 18.05 24.55 -6.89
C ALA A 87 17.89 24.39 -8.41
N GLY A 88 17.18 25.29 -9.08
CA GLY A 88 16.94 25.24 -10.53
C GLY A 88 15.97 24.12 -10.96
N LEU A 89 15.10 23.67 -10.07
CA LEU A 89 13.98 22.75 -10.33
C LEU A 89 12.70 23.55 -10.61
#